data_AF-A0A7N0TSI8-F1
#
_entry.id   AF-A0A7N0TSI8-F1
#
_cell.length_a   1.000
_cell.length_b   1.000
_cell.length_c   1.000
_cell.angle_alpha   90.00
_cell.angle_beta   90.00
_cell.angle_gamma   90.00
#
_symmetry.space_group_name_H-M   'P 1'
#
loop_
_entity.id
_entity.type
_entity.pdbx_description
1 polymer ?
#
loop_
_entity_poly.entity_id
_entity_poly.type
_entity_poly.pdbx_seq_one_letter_code
_entity_poly.pdbx_strand_id
1 'polypeptide(L)'
;GSCVLCSQRDESCGHLFFECPIAKDLLVFLLNRMDISENIGQNYMDLTFLSMALAGSSMRKIAARAAVNLVVYHIWRERNARIFRDEVKDLQRLKIEALQEMNMILRKITRMKITQRNVV
;
A
#
# COMPACT_ATOMS: atom_id res chain seq x y z
N GLY A 1 23.33 -4.94 -3.68
CA GLY A 1 23.01 -4.27 -4.94
C GLY A 1 22.10 -3.12 -4.61
N SER A 2 22.39 -1.91 -5.09
CA SER A 2 21.68 -0.68 -4.70
C SER A 2 20.18 -0.76 -5.01
N CYS A 3 19.34 -0.24 -4.12
CA CYS A 3 17.90 -0.19 -4.30
C CYS A 3 17.51 0.63 -5.53
N VAL A 4 16.88 -0.01 -6.50
CA VAL A 4 16.48 0.64 -7.77
C VAL A 4 15.40 1.72 -7.59
N LEU A 5 14.74 1.76 -6.43
CA LEU A 5 13.73 2.78 -6.14
C LEU A 5 14.35 4.11 -5.70
N CYS A 6 15.33 4.07 -4.79
CA CYS A 6 15.89 5.29 -4.17
C CYS A 6 17.37 5.51 -4.42
N SER A 7 18.12 4.48 -4.84
CA SER A 7 19.56 4.49 -5.07
C SER A 7 20.43 4.90 -3.87
N GLN A 8 19.89 4.92 -2.64
CA GLN A 8 20.57 5.41 -1.44
C GLN A 8 21.20 4.32 -0.57
N ARG A 9 20.65 3.10 -0.59
CA ARG A 9 21.13 1.94 0.20
C ARG A 9 21.02 0.67 -0.63
N ASP A 10 21.72 -0.37 -0.19
CA ASP A 10 21.53 -1.70 -0.71
C ASP A 10 20.09 -2.18 -0.51
N GLU A 11 19.57 -2.85 -1.54
CA GLU A 11 18.26 -3.43 -1.50
C GLU A 11 18.21 -4.63 -0.54
N SER A 12 17.25 -4.59 0.37
CA SER A 12 16.84 -5.71 1.23
C SER A 12 15.34 -5.61 1.47
N CYS A 13 14.69 -6.67 1.96
CA CYS A 13 13.28 -6.56 2.38
C CYS A 13 13.10 -5.48 3.46
N GLY A 14 14.07 -5.39 4.38
CA GLY A 14 14.14 -4.35 5.40
C GLY A 14 14.11 -2.95 4.79
N HIS A 15 15.01 -2.71 3.85
CA HIS A 15 15.07 -1.44 3.15
C HIS A 15 13.82 -1.18 2.31
N LEU A 16 13.41 -2.11 1.45
CA LEU A 16 12.35 -1.92 0.46
C LEU A 16 11.00 -1.57 1.10
N PHE A 17 10.67 -2.16 2.25
CA PHE A 17 9.36 -1.98 2.87
C PHE A 17 9.35 -1.01 4.05
N PHE A 18 10.50 -0.77 4.71
CA PHE A 18 10.53 0.03 5.94
C PHE A 18 11.39 1.29 5.83
N GLU A 19 12.50 1.26 5.07
CA GLU A 19 13.45 2.38 5.06
C GLU A 19 13.46 3.18 3.76
N CYS A 20 13.05 2.56 2.64
CA CYS A 20 13.11 3.15 1.33
C CYS A 20 12.19 4.37 1.29
N PRO A 21 12.72 5.59 1.03
CA PRO A 21 11.92 6.81 1.10
C PRO A 21 10.78 6.83 0.09
N ILE A 22 10.97 6.24 -1.10
CA ILE A 22 9.93 6.13 -2.13
C ILE A 22 8.81 5.19 -1.69
N ALA A 23 9.16 4.01 -1.18
CA ALA A 23 8.18 3.03 -0.72
C ALA A 23 7.40 3.55 0.52
N LYS A 24 8.11 4.15 1.47
CA LYS A 24 7.54 4.72 2.69
C LYS A 24 6.57 5.85 2.38
N ASP A 25 6.94 6.78 1.50
CA ASP A 25 6.04 7.87 1.12
C ASP A 25 4.78 7.33 0.43
N LEU A 26 4.93 6.38 -0.51
CA LEU A 26 3.76 5.76 -1.16
C LEU A 26 2.81 5.08 -0.16
N LEU A 27 3.37 4.35 0.82
CA LEU A 27 2.59 3.70 1.88
C LEU A 27 1.85 4.73 2.74
N VAL A 28 2.55 5.73 3.27
CA VAL A 28 1.99 6.78 4.13
C VAL A 28 0.92 7.57 3.38
N PHE A 29 1.17 7.91 2.12
CA PHE A 29 0.22 8.62 1.27
C PHE A 29 -1.10 7.85 1.15
N LEU A 30 -1.07 6.55 0.83
CA LEU A 30 -2.30 5.77 0.70
C LEU A 30 -3.01 5.54 2.04
N LEU A 31 -2.27 5.26 3.12
CA LEU A 31 -2.87 5.07 4.44
C LEU A 31 -3.56 6.35 4.96
N ASN A 32 -2.96 7.52 4.73
CA ASN A 32 -3.56 8.81 5.09
C ASN A 32 -4.84 9.07 4.28
N ARG A 33 -4.85 8.74 2.98
CA ARG A 33 -6.04 8.88 2.12
C ARG A 33 -7.20 7.98 2.53
N MET A 34 -6.91 6.94 3.30
CA MET A 34 -7.88 5.98 3.80
C MET A 34 -8.45 6.32 5.17
N ASP A 35 -8.00 7.40 5.81
CA ASP A 35 -8.31 7.72 7.21
C ASP A 35 -7.93 6.57 8.17
N ILE A 36 -6.90 5.79 7.79
CA ILE A 36 -6.36 4.69 8.59
C ILE A 36 -5.25 5.20 9.53
N SER A 37 -4.70 6.39 9.26
CA SER A 37 -3.55 6.96 9.95
C SER A 37 -3.82 7.34 11.41
N GLU A 38 -5.07 7.66 11.80
CA GLU A 38 -5.38 7.99 13.20
C GLU A 38 -5.24 6.79 14.14
N ASN A 39 -5.40 5.55 13.66
CA ASN A 39 -5.36 4.35 14.49
C ASN A 39 -4.08 3.53 14.37
N ILE A 40 -3.32 3.73 13.29
CA ILE A 40 -2.04 3.06 13.08
C ILE A 40 -0.98 4.11 13.39
N GLY A 41 -0.67 4.26 14.68
CA GLY A 41 0.32 5.22 15.17
C GLY A 41 1.65 5.10 14.41
N GLN A 42 2.54 6.08 14.64
CA GLN A 42 3.83 6.31 13.97
C GLN A 42 4.76 5.09 13.74
N ASN A 43 4.42 3.92 14.27
CA ASN A 43 5.01 2.60 14.04
C ASN A 43 4.50 1.89 12.77
N TYR A 44 4.44 2.58 11.63
CA TYR A 44 4.21 1.98 10.30
C TYR A 44 5.32 1.01 9.87
N MET A 45 6.40 0.93 10.67
CA MET A 45 7.65 0.22 10.40
C MET A 45 7.59 -1.27 10.76
N ASP A 46 6.46 -1.79 11.25
CA ASP A 46 6.33 -3.21 11.54
C ASP A 46 5.08 -3.79 10.85
N LEU A 47 5.31 -4.55 9.78
CA LEU A 47 4.26 -5.30 9.08
C LEU A 47 3.57 -6.28 10.03
N THR A 48 4.25 -6.75 11.08
CA THR A 48 3.68 -7.63 12.11
C THR A 48 2.65 -6.89 12.93
N PHE A 49 2.98 -5.69 13.43
CA PHE A 49 2.02 -4.80 14.10
C PHE A 49 0.84 -4.47 13.20
N LEU A 50 1.09 -4.14 11.93
CA LEU A 50 0.05 -3.87 10.96
C LEU A 50 -0.86 -5.10 10.76
N SER A 51 -0.29 -6.31 10.66
CA SER A 51 -1.07 -7.53 10.53
C SER A 51 -1.98 -7.78 11.74
N MET A 52 -1.48 -7.54 12.95
CA MET A 52 -2.24 -7.68 14.20
C MET A 52 -3.33 -6.61 14.33
N ALA A 53 -3.01 -5.35 14.07
CA ALA A 53 -3.97 -4.24 14.11
C ALA A 53 -5.12 -4.45 13.11
N LEU A 54 -4.81 -5.07 11.98
CA LEU A 54 -5.78 -5.38 10.93
C LEU A 54 -6.45 -6.74 11.07
N ALA A 55 -6.22 -7.51 12.15
CA ALA A 55 -6.85 -8.82 12.34
C ALA A 55 -8.38 -8.72 12.56
N GLY A 56 -9.17 -9.60 11.93
CA GLY A 56 -10.64 -9.64 12.04
C GLY A 56 -11.39 -9.29 10.75
N SER A 57 -12.72 -9.25 10.81
CA SER A 57 -13.58 -9.22 9.61
C SER A 57 -14.32 -7.90 9.37
N SER A 58 -14.04 -6.85 10.15
CA SER A 58 -14.71 -5.56 9.92
C SER A 58 -14.32 -4.97 8.56
N MET A 59 -15.27 -4.28 7.91
CA MET A 59 -15.05 -3.67 6.59
C MET A 59 -13.86 -2.72 6.55
N ARG A 60 -13.67 -1.95 7.63
CA ARG A 60 -12.51 -1.07 7.79
C ARG A 60 -11.21 -1.88 7.75
N LYS A 61 -11.16 -3.03 8.42
CA LYS A 61 -9.99 -3.93 8.42
C LYS A 61 -9.77 -4.60 7.07
N ILE A 62 -10.84 -5.02 6.39
CA ILE A 62 -10.75 -5.56 5.01
C ILE A 62 -10.19 -4.50 4.05
N ALA A 63 -10.74 -3.28 4.09
CA ALA A 63 -10.29 -2.18 3.26
C ALA A 63 -8.82 -1.80 3.55
N ALA A 64 -8.45 -1.78 4.83
CA ALA A 64 -7.07 -1.52 5.23
C ALA A 64 -6.10 -2.59 4.76
N ARG A 65 -6.42 -3.88 4.89
CA ARG A 65 -5.60 -4.96 4.33
C ARG A 65 -5.48 -4.84 2.81
N ALA A 66 -6.55 -4.48 2.13
CA ALA A 66 -6.52 -4.27 0.69
C ALA A 66 -5.60 -3.09 0.31
N ALA A 67 -5.63 -1.99 1.06
CA ALA A 67 -4.74 -0.85 0.85
C ALA A 67 -3.26 -1.23 1.05
N VAL A 68 -2.93 -1.98 2.11
CA VAL A 68 -1.56 -2.44 2.36
C VAL A 68 -1.07 -3.37 1.25
N ASN A 69 -1.88 -4.35 0.85
CA ASN A 69 -1.53 -5.24 -0.26
C ASN A 69 -1.35 -4.48 -1.57
N LEU A 70 -2.17 -3.47 -1.83
CA LEU A 70 -2.04 -2.61 -2.99
C LEU A 70 -0.70 -1.85 -2.98
N VAL A 71 -0.31 -1.26 -1.85
CA VAL A 71 1.00 -0.59 -1.74
C VAL A 71 2.14 -1.55 -2.03
N VAL A 72 2.13 -2.74 -1.42
CA VAL A 72 3.16 -3.77 -1.67
C VAL A 72 3.21 -4.14 -3.15
N TYR A 73 2.05 -4.29 -3.79
CA TYR A 73 1.96 -4.55 -5.22
C TYR A 73 2.54 -3.42 -6.07
N HIS A 74 2.24 -2.15 -5.77
CA HIS A 74 2.79 -1.02 -6.51
C HIS A 74 4.31 -0.89 -6.35
N ILE A 75 4.85 -1.15 -5.15
CA ILE A 75 6.30 -1.21 -4.90
C ILE A 75 6.94 -2.30 -5.76
N TRP A 76 6.38 -3.50 -5.74
CA TRP A 76 6.86 -4.63 -6.55
C TRP A 76 6.79 -4.33 -8.05
N ARG A 77 5.66 -3.78 -8.51
CA ARG A 77 5.40 -3.45 -9.92
C ARG A 77 6.40 -2.43 -10.44
N GLU A 78 6.65 -1.36 -9.68
CA GLU A 78 7.61 -0.32 -10.04
C GLU A 78 9.04 -0.86 -10.02
N ARG A 79 9.43 -1.58 -8.96
CA ARG A 79 10.77 -2.20 -8.86
C ARG A 79 11.07 -3.07 -10.09
N ASN A 80 10.11 -3.92 -10.48
CA ASN A 80 10.27 -4.79 -11.63
C ASN A 80 10.25 -4.03 -12.96
N ALA A 81 9.50 -2.93 -13.05
CA ALA A 81 9.53 -2.06 -14.22
C ALA A 81 10.93 -1.49 -14.45
N ARG A 82 11.57 -0.99 -13.40
CA ARG A 82 12.93 -0.44 -13.45
C ARG A 82 13.98 -1.50 -13.80
N ILE A 83 13.86 -2.70 -13.24
CA ILE A 83 14.84 -3.78 -13.46
C ILE A 83 14.71 -4.41 -14.85
N PHE A 84 13.48 -4.68 -15.29
CA PHE A 84 13.26 -5.55 -16.46
C PHE A 84 12.77 -4.80 -17.69
N ARG A 85 12.34 -3.54 -17.57
CA ARG A 85 11.78 -2.76 -18.69
C ARG A 85 12.38 -1.38 -18.85
N ASP A 86 13.35 -0.99 -18.01
CA ASP A 86 13.93 0.36 -18.00
C ASP A 86 12.87 1.48 -17.88
N GLU A 87 11.76 1.16 -17.22
CA GLU A 87 10.65 2.08 -17.00
C GLU A 87 10.77 2.71 -15.61
N VAL A 88 10.84 4.04 -15.54
CA VAL A 88 10.91 4.78 -14.28
C VAL A 88 9.72 5.72 -14.17
N LYS A 89 8.91 5.54 -13.13
CA LYS A 89 7.86 6.50 -12.77
C LYS A 89 8.33 7.40 -11.63
N ASP A 90 7.97 8.68 -11.73
CA ASP A 90 8.12 9.58 -10.61
C ASP A 90 7.11 9.24 -9.49
N LEU A 91 7.40 9.75 -8.29
CA LEU A 91 6.60 9.47 -7.09
C LEU A 91 5.16 9.98 -7.19
N GLN A 92 4.91 11.09 -7.90
CA GLN A 92 3.55 11.62 -8.08
C GLN A 92 2.72 10.68 -8.95
N ARG A 93 3.30 10.17 -10.04
CA ARG A 93 2.65 9.19 -10.90
C ARG A 93 2.30 7.91 -10.15
N LEU A 94 3.23 7.40 -9.32
CA LEU A 94 2.99 6.24 -8.47
C LEU A 94 1.82 6.46 -7.50
N LYS A 95 1.78 7.63 -6.84
CA LYS A 95 0.71 8.02 -5.92
C LYS A 95 -0.65 8.09 -6.61
N ILE A 96 -0.71 8.69 -7.80
CA ILE A 96 -1.97 8.83 -8.57
C ILE A 96 -2.49 7.45 -8.98
N GLU A 97 -1.65 6.59 -9.56
CA GLU A 97 -2.05 5.25 -9.98
C GLU A 97 -2.55 4.42 -8.78
N ALA A 98 -1.82 4.46 -7.67
CA ALA A 98 -2.18 3.71 -6.48
C ALA A 98 -3.49 4.21 -5.85
N LEU A 99 -3.72 5.52 -5.82
CA LEU A 99 -4.97 6.09 -5.32
C LEU A 99 -6.17 5.75 -6.21
N GLN A 100 -6.00 5.79 -7.53
CA GLN A 100 -7.04 5.40 -8.47
C GLN A 100 -7.44 3.92 -8.29
N GLU A 101 -6.44 3.04 -8.20
CA GLU A 101 -6.67 1.61 -7.99
C GLU A 101 -7.32 1.32 -6.63
N MET A 102 -6.88 2.03 -5.59
CA MET A 102 -7.49 1.95 -4.26
C MET A 102 -8.97 2.35 -4.30
N ASN A 103 -9.30 3.49 -4.92
CA ASN A 103 -10.69 3.96 -5.03
C ASN A 103 -11.58 2.94 -5.77
N MET A 104 -11.04 2.26 -6.79
CA MET A 104 -11.76 1.18 -7.47
C MET A 104 -12.02 -0.01 -6.54
N ILE A 105 -11.02 -0.43 -5.76
CA ILE A 105 -11.14 -1.53 -4.79
C ILE A 105 -12.18 -1.18 -3.71
N LEU A 106 -12.14 0.02 -3.13
CA LEU A 106 -13.08 0.45 -2.09
C LEU A 106 -14.52 0.50 -2.58
N ARG A 107 -14.75 0.94 -3.82
CA ARG A 107 -16.08 0.92 -4.44
C ARG A 107 -16.60 -0.51 -4.56
N LYS A 108 -15.76 -1.46 -4.98
CA LYS A 108 -16.12 -2.89 -5.07
C LYS A 108 -16.44 -3.46 -3.68
N ILE A 109 -15.59 -3.20 -2.69
CA ILE A 109 -15.78 -3.63 -1.29
C ILE A 109 -17.08 -3.08 -0.71
N THR A 110 -17.37 -1.80 -0.93
CA THR A 110 -18.60 -1.16 -0.47
C THR A 110 -19.85 -1.74 -1.16
N ARG A 111 -19.79 -1.98 -2.49
CA ARG A 111 -20.91 -2.57 -3.26
C ARG A 111 -21.23 -4.00 -2.83
N MET A 112 -20.23 -4.86 -2.64
CA MET A 112 -20.44 -6.24 -2.19
C MET A 112 -21.23 -6.31 -0.87
N LYS A 113 -21.04 -5.31 0.02
CA LYS A 113 -21.78 -5.21 1.28
C LYS A 113 -23.25 -4.82 1.09
N ILE A 114 -23.56 -3.93 0.14
CA ILE A 114 -24.95 -3.56 -0.18
C ILE A 114 -25.69 -4.80 -0.70
N THR A 115 -25.05 -5.56 -1.59
CA THR A 115 -25.61 -6.81 -2.12
C THR A 115 -25.83 -7.85 -1.02
N GLN A 116 -24.89 -8.06 -0.09
CA GLN A 116 -25.08 -9.01 1.03
C GLN A 116 -26.12 -8.56 2.08
N ARG A 117 -26.32 -7.24 2.27
CA ARG A 117 -27.38 -6.72 3.16
C ARG A 117 -28.78 -6.82 2.57
N ASN A 118 -28.92 -6.78 1.25
CA ASN A 118 -30.23 -6.84 0.57
C ASN A 118 -30.74 -8.28 0.36
N VAL A 119 -29.99 -9.29 0.81
CA VAL A 119 -30.31 -10.72 0.67
C VAL A 119 -30.71 -11.34 2.03
N VAL A 120 -30.84 -10.52 3.08
CA VAL A 120 -31.35 -10.90 4.41
C VAL A 120 -32.68 -10.20 4.68
#